data_AF-A0A6M8VXK5-F1
#
_entry.id   AF-A0A6M8VXK5-F1
#
_cell.length_a   1.000
_cell.length_b   1.000
_cell.length_c   1.000
_cell.angle_alpha   90.00
_cell.angle_beta   90.00
_cell.angle_gamma   90.00
#
_symmetry.space_group_name_H-M   'P 1'
#
loop_
_entity.id
_entity.type
_entity.pdbx_description
1 polymer ?
#
loop_
_entity_poly.entity_id
_entity_poly.type
_entity_poly.pdbx_seq_one_letter_code
_entity_poly.pdbx_strand_id
1 'polypeptide(L)'
;MERRRTRTGRGRRGGGISALVADDAGDFGGGLIAIGTFNLAGGVPAAGVARWDGRAWHPLASQETGNGAPGAGALLSVGDEGGESLGGRLFVSTQKAGGVPSGGLVAWDGASWEAMGPPGDWTLWAHELAFGDIGDGPRVFAAGDVHDSQSAYHVVAAWDGAGWSTIADGMNYDAYALEFGAMDGGEPTLYVGGHFTRSFGDVYNFVAAITSSGLTPLGDGIPSQWPIATYVYTLRLHDDGSGTALYAGGYLSRVVEELGEGVVRWNGSAWEPVGGPLDDRVPLVSSLCSTDLGDGLRLYAGGKFEGVDRALHNVAVWDGATWSPLGDGLPHQVHTLARIETPEGPRLGATVAIGVEDLPAETLYLWDGAAWSPFGAVSDDSAIWVAQAHHEDGAIYLSGNFRQVAGVPSEGIARYGCATACGADLNGDGVVDTRDVLAFLSLWAAGDEAADINEDGIVDTRDVLAFLNLWNAGC
;
A
#
# COMPACT_ATOMS: atom_id res chain seq x y z
N MET A 1 -27.84 -7.02 -48.07
CA MET A 1 -28.02 -5.70 -47.43
C MET A 1 -27.22 -5.70 -46.14
N GLU A 2 -25.95 -5.32 -46.26
CA GLU A 2 -25.05 -5.10 -45.13
C GLU A 2 -25.49 -3.86 -44.35
N ARG A 3 -25.66 -3.99 -43.03
CA ARG A 3 -25.69 -2.84 -42.13
C ARG A 3 -24.29 -2.66 -41.54
N ARG A 4 -23.57 -1.67 -42.06
CA ARG A 4 -22.33 -1.13 -41.50
C ARG A 4 -22.56 -0.77 -40.03
N ARG A 5 -21.80 -1.41 -39.13
CA ARG A 5 -21.55 -0.91 -37.77
C ARG A 5 -20.51 0.20 -37.87
N THR A 6 -20.90 1.42 -37.55
CA THR A 6 -19.99 2.53 -37.28
C THR A 6 -19.23 2.23 -35.99
N ARG A 7 -17.90 2.15 -36.09
CA ARG A 7 -16.98 2.20 -34.94
C ARG A 7 -17.20 3.55 -34.23
N THR A 8 -17.71 3.53 -33.01
CA THR A 8 -17.50 4.63 -32.05
C THR A 8 -16.14 4.40 -31.38
N GLY A 9 -15.32 5.45 -31.35
CA GLY A 9 -13.94 5.39 -30.91
C GLY A 9 -13.82 4.98 -29.45
N ARG A 10 -12.91 4.03 -29.18
CA ARG A 10 -12.38 3.80 -27.84
C ARG A 10 -11.60 5.05 -27.43
N GLY A 11 -12.14 5.84 -26.50
CA GLY A 11 -11.35 6.79 -25.73
C GLY A 11 -10.42 6.01 -24.81
N ARG A 12 -9.17 5.80 -25.23
CA ARG A 12 -8.07 5.43 -24.33
C ARG A 12 -7.44 6.73 -23.83
N ARG A 13 -7.26 6.86 -22.50
CA ARG A 13 -6.12 7.44 -21.76
C ARG A 13 -6.55 8.10 -20.44
N GLY A 14 -6.86 7.27 -19.45
CA GLY A 14 -6.56 7.52 -18.03
C GLY A 14 -5.88 6.22 -17.57
N GLY A 15 -4.65 6.29 -17.08
CA GLY A 15 -3.98 5.11 -16.53
C GLY A 15 -4.33 4.98 -15.05
N GLY A 16 -4.28 3.77 -14.49
CA GLY A 16 -4.54 3.54 -13.07
C GLY A 16 -3.36 3.94 -12.18
N ILE A 17 -3.66 4.23 -10.92
CA ILE A 17 -2.69 4.44 -9.84
C ILE A 17 -2.39 3.05 -9.22
N SER A 18 -1.11 2.70 -9.09
CA SER A 18 -0.63 1.40 -8.59
C SER A 18 -0.23 1.43 -7.12
N ALA A 19 0.15 2.59 -6.57
CA ALA A 19 0.42 2.75 -5.15
C ALA A 19 0.25 4.22 -4.71
N LEU A 20 -0.02 4.42 -3.42
CA LEU A 20 0.08 5.72 -2.76
C LEU A 20 0.98 5.59 -1.53
N VAL A 21 1.65 6.68 -1.18
CA VAL A 21 2.44 6.80 0.04
C VAL A 21 2.20 8.17 0.66
N ALA A 22 2.05 8.18 1.98
CA ALA A 22 1.96 9.39 2.77
C ALA A 22 3.34 10.07 2.90
N ASP A 23 3.37 11.38 2.76
CA ASP A 23 4.55 12.19 3.06
C ASP A 23 4.35 12.91 4.40
N ASP A 24 4.26 12.14 5.48
CA ASP A 24 3.93 12.64 6.82
C ASP A 24 5.06 13.50 7.40
N ALA A 25 6.31 13.20 7.04
CA ALA A 25 7.49 13.98 7.42
C ALA A 25 7.58 15.31 6.67
N GLY A 26 6.89 15.44 5.53
CA GLY A 26 6.91 16.63 4.69
C GLY A 26 8.16 16.75 3.83
N ASP A 27 8.93 15.68 3.69
CA ASP A 27 10.19 15.63 2.93
C ASP A 27 9.99 15.96 1.45
N PHE A 28 8.78 15.70 0.95
CA PHE A 28 8.36 15.99 -0.42
C PHE A 28 7.28 17.07 -0.46
N GLY A 29 7.19 17.91 0.58
CA GLY A 29 6.28 19.05 0.73
C GLY A 29 4.99 18.76 1.52
N GLY A 30 4.82 17.57 2.09
CA GLY A 30 3.66 17.17 2.93
C GLY A 30 2.42 16.77 2.15
N GLY A 31 1.74 15.68 2.53
CA GLY A 31 0.51 15.22 1.89
C GLY A 31 0.62 13.82 1.30
N LEU A 32 0.17 13.64 0.05
CA LEU A 32 0.07 12.30 -0.55
C LEU A 32 0.81 12.20 -1.88
N ILE A 33 1.61 11.14 -2.05
CA ILE A 33 2.28 10.82 -3.30
C ILE A 33 1.58 9.63 -3.95
N ALA A 34 1.24 9.78 -5.23
CA ALA A 34 0.60 8.76 -6.04
C ALA A 34 1.51 8.34 -7.19
N ILE A 35 1.60 7.02 -7.46
CA ILE A 35 2.29 6.49 -8.63
C ILE A 35 1.40 5.60 -9.49
N GLY A 36 1.71 5.51 -10.78
CA GLY A 36 1.08 4.51 -11.65
C GLY A 36 1.27 4.74 -13.14
N THR A 37 0.25 4.37 -13.90
CA THR A 37 0.25 4.42 -15.37
C THR A 37 -0.44 5.68 -15.93
N PHE A 38 -0.90 6.58 -15.06
CA PHE A 38 -1.58 7.81 -15.44
C PHE A 38 -0.63 8.81 -16.12
N ASN A 39 -1.22 9.74 -16.89
CA ASN A 39 -0.49 10.83 -17.54
C ASN A 39 -0.95 12.22 -17.07
N LEU A 40 -2.03 12.26 -16.31
CA LEU A 40 -2.63 13.46 -15.73
C LEU A 40 -3.01 13.14 -14.28
N ALA A 41 -2.86 14.10 -13.38
CA ALA A 41 -3.38 14.07 -12.02
C ALA A 41 -4.12 15.39 -11.76
N GLY A 42 -5.40 15.34 -11.37
CA GLY A 42 -6.23 16.55 -11.21
C GLY A 42 -6.34 17.40 -12.49
N GLY A 43 -6.20 16.80 -13.68
CA GLY A 43 -6.16 17.52 -14.97
C GLY A 43 -4.80 18.14 -15.32
N VAL A 44 -3.83 18.12 -14.40
CA VAL A 44 -2.46 18.60 -14.61
C VAL A 44 -1.59 17.47 -15.17
N PRO A 45 -0.74 17.71 -16.17
CA PRO A 45 0.19 16.71 -16.67
C PRO A 45 1.12 16.18 -15.58
N ALA A 46 0.99 14.89 -15.26
CA ALA A 46 1.79 14.17 -14.28
C ALA A 46 1.99 12.74 -14.80
N ALA A 47 3.21 12.41 -15.21
CA ALA A 47 3.50 11.16 -15.92
C ALA A 47 3.79 10.02 -14.92
N GLY A 48 2.74 9.53 -14.28
CA GLY A 48 2.81 8.35 -13.42
C GLY A 48 3.35 8.62 -12.02
N VAL A 49 3.65 9.89 -11.67
CA VAL A 49 3.93 10.31 -10.29
C VAL A 49 3.33 11.70 -10.06
N ALA A 50 2.54 11.85 -9.01
CA ALA A 50 1.94 13.11 -8.60
C ALA A 50 1.89 13.23 -7.08
N ARG A 51 1.85 14.46 -6.60
CA ARG A 51 1.78 14.84 -5.20
C ARG A 51 0.51 15.64 -4.95
N TRP A 52 -0.18 15.35 -3.87
CA TRP A 52 -1.32 16.10 -3.37
C TRP A 52 -0.88 16.97 -2.20
N ASP A 53 -1.23 18.25 -2.23
CA ASP A 53 -0.88 19.24 -1.19
C ASP A 53 -2.05 19.55 -0.24
N GLY A 54 -3.13 18.77 -0.27
CA GLY A 54 -4.37 19.06 0.47
C GLY A 54 -5.46 19.73 -0.38
N ARG A 55 -5.10 20.37 -1.50
CA ARG A 55 -6.01 21.15 -2.37
C ARG A 55 -5.95 20.75 -3.84
N ALA A 56 -4.77 20.44 -4.38
CA ALA A 56 -4.56 20.13 -5.78
C ALA A 56 -3.48 19.06 -5.99
N TRP A 57 -3.57 18.37 -7.14
CA TRP A 57 -2.53 17.47 -7.59
C TRP A 57 -1.47 18.23 -8.38
N HIS A 58 -0.21 18.02 -7.99
CA HIS A 58 0.98 18.59 -8.60
C HIS A 58 1.83 17.47 -9.18
N PRO A 59 2.47 17.65 -10.34
CA PRO A 59 3.49 16.72 -10.78
C PRO A 59 4.68 16.78 -9.81
N LEU A 60 5.24 15.64 -9.44
CA LEU A 60 6.40 15.60 -8.54
C LEU A 60 7.65 16.22 -9.19
N ALA A 61 7.73 16.21 -10.53
CA ALA A 61 8.78 16.86 -11.30
C ALA A 61 8.19 17.75 -12.40
N SER A 62 8.89 18.85 -12.71
CA SER A 62 8.49 19.75 -13.80
C SER A 62 8.58 19.08 -15.18
N GLN A 63 7.88 19.63 -16.19
CA GLN A 63 8.07 19.19 -17.57
C GLN A 63 9.52 19.36 -18.07
N GLU A 64 10.28 20.27 -17.47
CA GLU A 64 11.69 20.57 -17.82
C GLU A 64 12.69 19.63 -17.12
N THR A 65 12.37 19.14 -15.92
CA THR A 65 13.17 18.14 -15.16
C THR A 65 12.72 16.69 -15.39
N GLY A 66 11.72 16.52 -16.25
CA GLY A 66 11.39 15.27 -16.91
C GLY A 66 10.12 14.61 -16.39
N ASN A 67 9.32 14.14 -17.34
CA ASN A 67 7.96 13.66 -17.16
C ASN A 67 7.86 12.38 -16.31
N GLY A 68 7.82 12.53 -14.99
CA GLY A 68 7.39 11.53 -13.99
C GLY A 68 8.06 10.16 -14.10
N ALA A 69 7.45 9.11 -13.56
CA ALA A 69 7.90 7.71 -13.57
C ALA A 69 6.84 6.81 -14.25
N PRO A 70 6.76 6.78 -15.59
CA PRO A 70 5.74 6.03 -16.31
C PRO A 70 5.85 4.51 -16.05
N GLY A 71 4.71 3.86 -15.86
CA GLY A 71 4.64 2.40 -15.72
C GLY A 71 5.20 1.89 -14.39
N ALA A 72 5.15 2.72 -13.35
CA ALA A 72 5.67 2.37 -12.05
C ALA A 72 4.92 1.19 -11.40
N GLY A 73 5.68 0.20 -10.91
CA GLY A 73 5.17 -1.05 -10.36
C GLY A 73 5.07 -1.10 -8.84
N ALA A 74 6.01 -0.45 -8.14
CA ALA A 74 6.09 -0.42 -6.68
C ALA A 74 6.61 0.95 -6.19
N LEU A 75 6.27 1.32 -4.94
CA LEU A 75 6.63 2.58 -4.30
C LEU A 75 7.09 2.34 -2.86
N LEU A 76 8.06 3.13 -2.41
CA LEU A 76 8.53 3.15 -1.03
C LEU A 76 9.04 4.56 -0.69
N SER A 77 8.55 5.19 0.38
CA SER A 77 9.22 6.35 0.98
C SER A 77 10.14 5.90 2.10
N VAL A 78 11.34 6.47 2.15
CA VAL A 78 12.26 6.29 3.26
C VAL A 78 12.47 7.66 3.89
N GLY A 79 12.02 7.80 5.14
CA GLY A 79 12.23 9.02 5.93
C GLY A 79 13.68 9.17 6.39
N ASP A 80 13.97 10.18 7.21
CA ASP A 80 15.32 10.51 7.69
C ASP A 80 16.08 9.35 8.39
N GLU A 81 15.35 8.34 8.88
CA GLU A 81 15.94 7.12 9.47
C GLU A 81 16.71 6.26 8.44
N GLY A 82 16.57 6.55 7.14
CA GLY A 82 17.31 5.94 6.04
C GLY A 82 18.83 6.12 6.06
N GLY A 83 19.34 6.99 6.93
CA GLY A 83 20.71 7.46 6.87
C GLY A 83 20.94 8.43 5.69
N GLU A 84 22.13 9.03 5.63
CA GLU A 84 22.41 10.13 4.69
C GLU A 84 22.23 9.76 3.20
N SER A 85 22.34 8.49 2.83
CA SER A 85 22.25 8.02 1.44
C SER A 85 20.85 7.59 0.99
N LEU A 86 19.97 7.18 1.92
CA LEU A 86 18.63 6.68 1.59
C LEU A 86 17.50 7.51 2.18
N GLY A 87 17.75 8.29 3.24
CA GLY A 87 16.73 9.09 3.91
C GLY A 87 16.26 10.29 3.09
N GLY A 88 15.01 10.71 3.31
CA GLY A 88 14.36 11.79 2.58
C GLY A 88 14.17 11.47 1.10
N ARG A 89 14.01 10.18 0.74
CA ARG A 89 13.89 9.74 -0.66
C ARG A 89 12.64 8.92 -0.91
N LEU A 90 12.04 9.14 -2.08
CA LEU A 90 10.95 8.33 -2.60
C LEU A 90 11.48 7.40 -3.69
N PHE A 91 11.48 6.10 -3.43
CA PHE A 91 11.91 5.05 -4.34
C PHE A 91 10.73 4.55 -5.17
N VAL A 92 10.92 4.52 -6.50
CA VAL A 92 9.88 4.11 -7.45
C VAL A 92 10.44 3.03 -8.36
N SER A 93 9.78 1.87 -8.42
CA SER A 93 10.16 0.85 -9.39
C SER A 93 9.63 1.21 -10.78
N THR A 94 10.54 1.64 -11.64
CA THR A 94 10.26 1.96 -13.05
C THR A 94 11.52 1.85 -13.88
N GLN A 95 11.36 1.74 -15.19
CA GLN A 95 12.46 1.73 -16.16
C GLN A 95 13.11 3.11 -16.36
N LYS A 96 12.35 4.18 -16.11
CA LYS A 96 12.76 5.55 -16.39
C LYS A 96 11.91 6.52 -15.60
N ALA A 97 12.52 7.53 -15.00
CA ALA A 97 11.80 8.70 -14.49
C ALA A 97 12.53 9.99 -14.81
N GLY A 98 11.84 11.11 -15.01
CA GLY A 98 12.55 12.39 -15.17
C GLY A 98 13.44 12.48 -16.41
N GLY A 99 13.26 11.61 -17.41
CA GLY A 99 14.24 11.50 -18.50
C GLY A 99 15.46 10.62 -18.18
N VAL A 100 15.66 10.27 -16.92
CA VAL A 100 16.73 9.43 -16.36
C VAL A 100 16.36 7.95 -16.51
N PRO A 101 17.04 7.18 -17.38
CA PRO A 101 16.89 5.73 -17.44
C PRO A 101 17.62 5.08 -16.24
N SER A 102 16.98 4.11 -15.59
CA SER A 102 17.59 3.39 -14.47
C SER A 102 17.52 1.88 -14.57
N GLY A 103 16.64 1.33 -15.42
CA GLY A 103 16.52 -0.12 -15.55
C GLY A 103 15.88 -0.79 -14.33
N GLY A 104 15.08 -0.08 -13.52
CA GLY A 104 14.19 -0.77 -12.57
C GLY A 104 13.88 -0.05 -11.26
N LEU A 105 14.75 0.86 -10.81
CA LEU A 105 14.49 1.69 -9.63
C LEU A 105 15.06 3.10 -9.82
N VAL A 106 14.28 4.11 -9.47
CA VAL A 106 14.71 5.51 -9.36
C VAL A 106 14.40 6.00 -7.96
N ALA A 107 15.08 7.05 -7.50
CA ALA A 107 14.61 7.79 -6.34
C ALA A 107 14.40 9.26 -6.65
N TRP A 108 13.47 9.87 -5.95
CA TRP A 108 13.28 11.32 -5.90
C TRP A 108 13.85 11.84 -4.59
N ASP A 109 14.74 12.82 -4.66
CA ASP A 109 15.45 13.43 -3.50
C ASP A 109 14.80 14.73 -3.00
N GLY A 110 13.57 15.03 -3.45
CA GLY A 110 12.90 16.30 -3.19
C GLY A 110 13.06 17.34 -4.30
N ALA A 111 14.07 17.20 -5.17
CA ALA A 111 14.35 18.16 -6.25
C ALA A 111 14.55 17.53 -7.64
N SER A 112 15.09 16.30 -7.70
CA SER A 112 15.46 15.63 -8.94
C SER A 112 15.30 14.10 -8.86
N TRP A 113 15.14 13.48 -10.03
CA TRP A 113 15.16 12.03 -10.16
C TRP A 113 16.61 11.55 -10.27
N GLU A 114 16.99 10.62 -9.40
CA GLU A 114 18.27 9.92 -9.44
C GLU A 114 18.06 8.47 -9.88
N ALA A 115 18.89 8.00 -10.82
CA ALA A 115 18.93 6.59 -11.19
C ALA A 115 19.55 5.80 -10.02
N MET A 116 18.77 4.90 -9.43
CA MET A 116 19.27 3.94 -8.45
C MET A 116 19.63 2.61 -9.10
N GLY A 117 18.99 2.28 -10.22
CA GLY A 117 19.25 1.04 -10.92
C GLY A 117 20.67 0.95 -11.48
N PRO A 118 21.17 -0.27 -11.71
CA PRO A 118 22.56 -0.49 -12.03
C PRO A 118 22.89 -0.01 -13.45
N PRO A 119 24.06 0.62 -13.69
CA PRO A 119 24.56 0.79 -15.06
C PRO A 119 24.99 -0.59 -15.62
N GLY A 120 24.23 -1.16 -16.56
CA GLY A 120 24.53 -2.45 -17.17
C GLY A 120 23.36 -3.09 -17.96
N ASP A 121 23.46 -4.40 -18.23
CA ASP A 121 22.52 -5.19 -19.07
C ASP A 121 21.27 -5.70 -18.33
N TRP A 122 21.18 -5.53 -17.00
CA TRP A 122 20.12 -6.11 -16.19
C TRP A 122 19.04 -5.08 -15.85
N THR A 123 17.78 -5.54 -15.92
CA THR A 123 16.57 -4.78 -15.66
C THR A 123 15.80 -5.41 -14.51
N LEU A 124 15.49 -4.64 -13.46
CA LEU A 124 14.71 -5.10 -12.31
C LEU A 124 13.24 -4.65 -12.44
N TRP A 125 12.31 -5.60 -12.39
CA TRP A 125 10.89 -5.33 -12.15
C TRP A 125 10.56 -5.75 -10.72
N ALA A 126 10.58 -4.79 -9.80
CA ALA A 126 10.23 -5.05 -8.41
C ALA A 126 8.70 -5.16 -8.29
N HIS A 127 8.24 -6.26 -7.72
CA HIS A 127 6.86 -6.46 -7.31
C HIS A 127 6.62 -5.91 -5.90
N GLU A 128 7.63 -6.00 -5.04
CA GLU A 128 7.59 -5.54 -3.65
C GLU A 128 8.88 -4.76 -3.33
N LEU A 129 8.76 -3.72 -2.52
CA LEU A 129 9.88 -2.96 -1.98
C LEU A 129 9.79 -2.95 -0.45
N ALA A 130 10.94 -3.07 0.22
CA ALA A 130 11.05 -2.91 1.66
C ALA A 130 12.27 -2.05 2.02
N PHE A 131 12.18 -1.32 3.12
CA PHE A 131 13.32 -0.62 3.71
C PHE A 131 13.75 -1.33 5.00
N GLY A 132 15.06 -1.41 5.24
CA GLY A 132 15.58 -1.93 6.50
C GLY A 132 17.10 -1.97 6.58
N ASP A 133 17.62 -2.23 7.78
CA ASP A 133 19.04 -2.49 8.04
C ASP A 133 19.17 -3.89 8.66
N ILE A 134 19.71 -4.84 7.89
CA ILE A 134 19.89 -6.25 8.31
C ILE A 134 21.19 -6.46 9.13
N GLY A 135 21.79 -5.38 9.63
CA GLY A 135 23.03 -5.37 10.42
C GLY A 135 24.28 -5.00 9.64
N ASP A 136 24.17 -4.63 8.36
CA ASP A 136 25.26 -4.19 7.49
C ASP A 136 25.05 -2.77 6.92
N GLY A 137 24.06 -2.05 7.45
CA GLY A 137 23.71 -0.68 7.10
C GLY A 137 22.34 -0.60 6.39
N PRO A 138 21.74 0.60 6.32
CA PRO A 138 20.45 0.80 5.67
C PRO A 138 20.45 0.35 4.20
N ARG A 139 19.38 -0.31 3.78
CA ARG A 139 19.15 -0.81 2.41
C ARG A 139 17.71 -0.60 1.97
N VAL A 140 17.54 -0.46 0.66
CA VAL A 140 16.25 -0.72 -0.01
C VAL A 140 16.32 -2.12 -0.61
N PHE A 141 15.39 -2.97 -0.22
CA PHE A 141 15.22 -4.31 -0.76
C PHE A 141 14.13 -4.33 -1.82
N ALA A 142 14.35 -5.12 -2.86
CA ALA A 142 13.42 -5.32 -3.94
C ALA A 142 13.28 -6.80 -4.25
N ALA A 143 12.06 -7.31 -4.19
CA ALA A 143 11.72 -8.65 -4.66
C ALA A 143 11.03 -8.55 -6.01
N GLY A 144 11.49 -9.35 -6.97
CA GLY A 144 10.89 -9.40 -8.30
C GLY A 144 11.82 -10.02 -9.34
N ASP A 145 11.62 -9.62 -10.58
CA ASP A 145 12.28 -10.24 -11.72
C ASP A 145 13.47 -9.41 -12.20
N VAL A 146 14.61 -10.07 -12.35
CA VAL A 146 15.76 -9.52 -13.07
C VAL A 146 15.82 -10.13 -14.46
N HIS A 147 15.85 -9.26 -15.47
CA HIS A 147 16.03 -9.60 -16.87
C HIS A 147 17.38 -9.10 -17.36
N ASP A 148 18.27 -9.99 -17.80
CA ASP A 148 19.50 -9.62 -18.51
C ASP A 148 19.46 -10.07 -19.99
N SER A 149 20.54 -9.81 -20.73
CA SER A 149 20.64 -10.16 -22.16
C SER A 149 20.65 -11.67 -22.43
N GLN A 150 20.75 -12.51 -21.41
CA GLN A 150 20.93 -13.95 -21.51
C GLN A 150 19.81 -14.75 -20.82
N SER A 151 19.09 -14.23 -19.83
CA SER A 151 18.00 -14.92 -19.11
C SER A 151 17.15 -14.00 -18.20
N ALA A 152 16.04 -14.54 -17.69
CA ALA A 152 15.20 -13.93 -16.64
C ALA A 152 15.17 -14.84 -15.41
N TYR A 153 15.42 -14.28 -14.23
CA TYR A 153 15.42 -15.00 -12.95
C TYR A 153 14.75 -14.17 -11.86
N HIS A 154 14.18 -14.86 -10.86
CA HIS A 154 13.59 -14.22 -9.68
C HIS A 154 14.67 -13.97 -8.63
N VAL A 155 14.68 -12.77 -8.04
CA VAL A 155 15.70 -12.37 -7.08
C VAL A 155 15.12 -11.58 -5.91
N VAL A 156 15.91 -11.51 -4.84
CA VAL A 156 15.85 -10.42 -3.86
C VAL A 156 17.15 -9.63 -3.99
N ALA A 157 17.04 -8.37 -4.37
CA ALA A 157 18.16 -7.45 -4.53
C ALA A 157 18.14 -6.37 -3.45
N ALA A 158 19.31 -5.86 -3.07
CA ALA A 158 19.47 -4.78 -2.10
C ALA A 158 20.30 -3.62 -2.68
N TRP A 159 19.82 -2.40 -2.48
CA TRP A 159 20.50 -1.15 -2.80
C TRP A 159 21.05 -0.52 -1.52
N ASP A 160 22.35 -0.22 -1.50
CA ASP A 160 23.06 0.33 -0.33
C ASP A 160 23.33 1.84 -0.37
N GLY A 161 22.79 2.52 -1.38
CA GLY A 161 23.07 3.94 -1.64
C GLY A 161 24.20 4.17 -2.65
N ALA A 162 24.96 3.13 -3.02
CA ALA A 162 26.02 3.21 -4.03
C ALA A 162 25.87 2.16 -5.14
N GLY A 163 25.33 0.97 -4.83
CA GLY A 163 25.23 -0.14 -5.76
C GLY A 163 24.14 -1.16 -5.41
N TRP A 164 23.72 -1.91 -6.42
CA TRP A 164 22.88 -3.09 -6.22
C TRP A 164 23.73 -4.32 -5.94
N SER A 165 23.28 -5.12 -5.00
CA SER A 165 23.74 -6.49 -4.78
C SER A 165 22.57 -7.45 -4.80
N THR A 166 22.73 -8.61 -5.45
CA THR A 166 21.78 -9.72 -5.32
C THR A 166 22.03 -10.42 -3.99
N ILE A 167 21.01 -10.46 -3.14
CA ILE A 167 21.06 -11.13 -1.83
C ILE A 167 20.51 -12.55 -1.93
N ALA A 168 19.49 -12.75 -2.77
CA ALA A 168 18.99 -14.05 -3.19
C ALA A 168 18.94 -14.11 -4.72
N ASP A 169 19.53 -15.13 -5.33
CA ASP A 169 19.50 -15.38 -6.78
C ASP A 169 19.22 -16.86 -7.08
N GLY A 170 18.73 -17.13 -8.29
CA GLY A 170 18.31 -18.45 -8.72
C GLY A 170 17.06 -18.92 -7.99
N MET A 171 16.22 -18.00 -7.51
CA MET A 171 14.91 -18.37 -6.98
C MET A 171 14.09 -18.98 -8.12
N ASN A 172 13.59 -20.18 -7.90
CA ASN A 172 12.92 -20.94 -8.96
C ASN A 172 11.50 -20.45 -9.27
N TYR A 173 10.94 -19.59 -8.41
CA TYR A 173 9.65 -18.91 -8.57
C TYR A 173 9.66 -17.58 -7.80
N ASP A 174 8.57 -16.82 -7.89
CA ASP A 174 8.43 -15.49 -7.30
C ASP A 174 8.52 -15.45 -5.76
N ALA A 175 9.04 -14.33 -5.26
CA ALA A 175 8.77 -13.80 -3.93
C ALA A 175 7.58 -12.82 -4.01
N TYR A 176 6.58 -13.02 -3.14
CA TYR A 176 5.36 -12.19 -3.10
C TYR A 176 5.27 -11.31 -1.85
N ALA A 177 6.06 -11.58 -0.81
CA ALA A 177 6.03 -10.84 0.44
C ALA A 177 7.43 -10.56 0.98
N LEU A 178 7.64 -9.35 1.46
CA LEU A 178 8.81 -8.92 2.22
C LEU A 178 8.35 -8.37 3.57
N GLU A 179 9.01 -8.75 4.65
CA GLU A 179 8.77 -8.18 5.98
C GLU A 179 10.13 -7.96 6.66
N PHE A 180 10.46 -6.70 6.96
CA PHE A 180 11.68 -6.38 7.71
C PHE A 180 11.39 -6.22 9.20
N GLY A 181 12.26 -6.77 10.04
CA GLY A 181 12.27 -6.53 11.46
C GLY A 181 13.04 -7.58 12.24
N ALA A 182 12.82 -7.66 13.55
CA ALA A 182 13.44 -8.66 14.40
C ALA A 182 12.38 -9.33 15.28
N MET A 183 12.46 -10.65 15.40
CA MET A 183 11.79 -11.37 16.47
C MET A 183 12.51 -11.14 17.81
N ASP A 184 11.85 -11.46 18.92
CA ASP A 184 12.41 -11.24 20.25
C ASP A 184 13.77 -11.93 20.45
N GLY A 185 14.80 -11.14 20.77
CA GLY A 185 16.17 -11.62 20.94
C GLY A 185 16.86 -12.07 19.64
N GLY A 186 16.21 -11.89 18.49
CA GLY A 186 16.75 -12.12 17.17
C GLY A 186 17.56 -10.94 16.64
N GLU A 187 18.27 -11.18 15.55
CA GLU A 187 18.96 -10.14 14.79
C GLU A 187 18.02 -9.47 13.77
N PRO A 188 18.32 -8.23 13.33
CA PRO A 188 17.59 -7.60 12.24
C PRO A 188 17.59 -8.47 10.99
N THR A 189 16.39 -8.78 10.50
CA THR A 189 16.18 -9.78 9.46
C THR A 189 15.17 -9.28 8.44
N LEU A 190 15.45 -9.52 7.16
CA LEU A 190 14.43 -9.43 6.11
C LEU A 190 13.86 -10.82 5.85
N TYR A 191 12.57 -10.99 6.11
CA TYR A 191 11.85 -12.21 5.81
C TYR A 191 11.24 -12.13 4.42
N VAL A 192 11.35 -13.24 3.68
CA VAL A 192 10.87 -13.35 2.30
C VAL A 192 9.88 -14.50 2.22
N GLY A 193 8.71 -14.25 1.64
CA GLY A 193 7.65 -15.23 1.41
C GLY A 193 7.30 -15.31 -0.07
N GLY A 194 7.00 -16.50 -0.60
CA GLY A 194 6.59 -16.65 -2.00
C GLY A 194 6.19 -18.07 -2.41
N HIS A 195 6.35 -18.38 -3.70
CA HIS A 195 6.17 -19.73 -4.26
C HIS A 195 7.51 -20.45 -4.52
N PHE A 196 8.64 -19.79 -4.26
CA PHE A 196 9.96 -20.39 -4.41
C PHE A 196 10.15 -21.58 -3.47
N THR A 197 10.87 -22.60 -3.93
CA THR A 197 11.30 -23.73 -3.09
C THR A 197 12.81 -23.79 -2.94
N ARG A 198 13.55 -23.11 -3.83
CA ARG A 198 15.01 -23.09 -3.83
C ARG A 198 15.56 -21.71 -4.11
N SER A 199 16.77 -21.46 -3.62
CA SER A 199 17.61 -20.30 -3.93
C SER A 199 19.07 -20.75 -3.83
N PHE A 200 19.94 -20.34 -4.76
CA PHE A 200 21.33 -20.81 -4.86
C PHE A 200 21.55 -22.36 -4.83
N GLY A 201 20.52 -23.14 -5.18
CA GLY A 201 20.55 -24.61 -5.15
C GLY A 201 20.14 -25.24 -3.81
N ASP A 202 20.04 -24.45 -2.74
CA ASP A 202 19.56 -24.86 -1.42
C ASP A 202 18.02 -24.80 -1.35
N VAL A 203 17.45 -25.51 -0.38
CA VAL A 203 15.99 -25.63 -0.19
C VAL A 203 15.54 -24.70 0.94
N TYR A 204 14.54 -23.87 0.66
CA TYR A 204 13.98 -22.89 1.61
C TYR A 204 12.49 -23.10 1.86
N ASN A 205 11.77 -23.74 0.93
CA ASN A 205 10.34 -24.05 1.03
C ASN A 205 9.48 -22.82 1.41
N PHE A 206 9.33 -21.91 0.44
CA PHE A 206 8.40 -20.77 0.43
C PHE A 206 8.73 -19.62 1.37
N VAL A 207 9.68 -19.80 2.28
CA VAL A 207 10.09 -18.79 3.25
C VAL A 207 11.61 -18.77 3.43
N ALA A 208 12.18 -17.58 3.58
CA ALA A 208 13.59 -17.42 3.89
C ALA A 208 13.84 -16.22 4.81
N ALA A 209 14.93 -16.28 5.56
CA ALA A 209 15.43 -15.18 6.38
C ALA A 209 16.74 -14.67 5.81
N ILE A 210 16.85 -13.36 5.64
CA ILE A 210 18.05 -12.67 5.15
C ILE A 210 18.61 -11.83 6.29
N THR A 211 19.85 -12.10 6.68
CA THR A 211 20.58 -11.33 7.68
C THR A 211 21.90 -10.85 7.10
N SER A 212 22.66 -10.02 7.82
CA SER A 212 24.02 -9.63 7.39
C SER A 212 24.97 -10.82 7.14
N SER A 213 24.64 -12.00 7.66
CA SER A 213 25.39 -13.24 7.42
C SER A 213 25.00 -13.99 6.14
N GLY A 214 23.91 -13.57 5.48
CA GLY A 214 23.39 -14.14 4.25
C GLY A 214 22.00 -14.74 4.39
N LEU A 215 21.60 -15.49 3.36
CA LEU A 215 20.32 -16.17 3.28
C LEU A 215 20.33 -17.43 4.16
N THR A 216 19.30 -17.60 4.98
CA THR A 216 19.15 -18.74 5.90
C THR A 216 17.73 -19.32 5.83
N PRO A 217 17.58 -20.66 5.89
CA PRO A 217 16.27 -21.28 5.94
C PRO A 217 15.64 -21.11 7.32
N LEU A 218 14.31 -20.96 7.35
CA LEU A 218 13.53 -20.97 8.60
C LEU A 218 13.10 -22.41 8.91
N GLY A 219 14.02 -23.16 9.54
CA GLY A 219 13.85 -24.60 9.78
C GLY A 219 13.77 -25.37 8.46
N ASP A 220 12.82 -26.29 8.35
CA ASP A 220 12.52 -27.00 7.09
C ASP A 220 11.65 -26.16 6.13
N GLY A 221 11.34 -24.90 6.49
CA GLY A 221 10.40 -24.02 5.79
C GLY A 221 8.94 -24.47 5.94
N ILE A 222 8.06 -23.98 5.07
CA ILE A 222 6.65 -24.37 5.08
C ILE A 222 6.48 -25.63 4.21
N PRO A 223 6.02 -26.77 4.74
CA PRO A 223 5.87 -27.97 3.94
C PRO A 223 4.81 -27.80 2.85
N SER A 224 4.98 -28.48 1.72
CA SER A 224 3.98 -28.58 0.65
C SER A 224 3.72 -30.02 0.27
N GLN A 225 2.51 -30.31 -0.22
CA GLN A 225 2.14 -31.63 -0.72
C GLN A 225 1.62 -31.55 -2.16
N TRP A 226 2.28 -32.27 -3.07
CA TRP A 226 1.80 -32.43 -4.44
C TRP A 226 0.41 -33.10 -4.45
N PRO A 227 -0.53 -32.68 -5.31
CA PRO A 227 -0.36 -31.77 -6.45
C PRO A 227 -0.72 -30.30 -6.18
N ILE A 228 -0.85 -29.89 -4.92
CA ILE A 228 -1.33 -28.55 -4.59
C ILE A 228 -0.13 -27.63 -4.38
N ALA A 229 -0.09 -26.53 -5.13
CA ALA A 229 0.95 -25.51 -4.99
C ALA A 229 0.76 -24.73 -3.67
N THR A 230 1.86 -24.34 -3.03
CA THR A 230 1.87 -23.54 -1.80
C THR A 230 2.39 -22.15 -2.11
N TYR A 231 1.66 -21.13 -1.68
CA TYR A 231 1.99 -19.73 -1.91
C TYR A 231 1.95 -18.98 -0.59
N VAL A 232 3.05 -18.34 -0.20
CA VAL A 232 3.04 -17.37 0.90
C VAL A 232 2.82 -15.99 0.29
N TYR A 233 1.65 -15.41 0.52
CA TYR A 233 1.26 -14.11 -0.05
C TYR A 233 1.48 -12.95 0.92
N THR A 234 1.61 -13.24 2.21
CA THR A 234 1.76 -12.21 3.22
C THR A 234 2.62 -12.71 4.37
N LEU A 235 3.51 -11.85 4.83
CA LEU A 235 4.31 -12.03 6.03
C LEU A 235 4.01 -10.88 6.98
N ARG A 236 4.02 -11.14 8.28
CA ARG A 236 3.82 -10.10 9.27
C ARG A 236 4.51 -10.44 10.58
N LEU A 237 5.31 -9.52 11.11
CA LEU A 237 5.75 -9.59 12.50
C LEU A 237 4.60 -9.14 13.41
N HIS A 238 4.29 -9.96 14.41
CA HIS A 238 3.23 -9.68 15.37
C HIS A 238 3.60 -10.24 16.74
N ASP A 239 3.31 -9.46 17.77
CA ASP A 239 3.43 -9.87 19.17
C ASP A 239 2.00 -10.14 19.69
N ASP A 240 1.72 -11.41 19.97
CA ASP A 240 0.45 -11.88 20.53
C ASP A 240 0.44 -11.88 22.08
N GLY A 241 1.45 -11.25 22.70
CA GLY A 241 1.71 -11.24 24.12
C GLY A 241 2.63 -12.36 24.60
N SER A 242 3.03 -13.30 23.72
CA SER A 242 4.07 -14.29 24.01
C SER A 242 5.45 -13.90 23.47
N GLY A 243 5.55 -12.74 22.82
CA GLY A 243 6.74 -12.23 22.15
C GLY A 243 6.54 -12.09 20.65
N THR A 244 7.40 -11.29 20.00
CA THR A 244 7.33 -11.04 18.56
C THR A 244 7.69 -12.30 17.76
N ALA A 245 6.75 -12.77 16.93
CA ALA A 245 6.93 -13.89 16.02
C ALA A 245 6.60 -13.49 14.57
N LEU A 246 7.12 -14.26 13.61
CA LEU A 246 6.80 -14.09 12.19
C LEU A 246 5.58 -14.93 11.82
N TYR A 247 4.54 -14.29 11.32
CA TYR A 247 3.33 -14.92 10.82
C TYR A 247 3.36 -14.96 9.30
N ALA A 248 2.95 -16.08 8.73
CA ALA A 248 2.82 -16.27 7.29
C ALA A 248 1.39 -16.67 6.93
N GLY A 249 0.82 -15.97 5.96
CA GLY A 249 -0.48 -16.23 5.39
C GLY A 249 -0.36 -16.50 3.90
N GLY A 250 -1.26 -17.33 3.38
CA GLY A 250 -1.23 -17.65 1.96
C GLY A 250 -2.22 -18.72 1.55
N TYR A 251 -1.94 -19.33 0.41
CA TYR A 251 -2.54 -20.60 0.03
C TYR A 251 -1.64 -21.72 0.54
N LEU A 252 -1.79 -22.02 1.83
CA LEU A 252 -0.98 -23.00 2.56
C LEU A 252 -1.71 -24.35 2.54
N SER A 253 -1.45 -25.14 1.51
CA SER A 253 -2.17 -26.40 1.27
C SER A 253 -2.03 -27.34 2.45
N ARG A 254 -3.15 -27.80 3.08
CA ARG A 254 -3.24 -28.82 4.16
C ARG A 254 -1.89 -29.44 4.51
N VAL A 255 -1.08 -28.64 5.18
CA VAL A 255 0.26 -29.00 5.58
C VAL A 255 0.00 -29.94 6.73
N VAL A 256 0.31 -31.24 6.54
CA VAL A 256 0.18 -32.37 7.49
C VAL A 256 -0.66 -32.04 8.73
N GLU A 257 -1.82 -32.69 8.96
CA GLU A 257 -2.85 -32.49 10.03
C GLU A 257 -2.48 -31.70 11.33
N GLU A 258 -1.20 -31.67 11.70
CA GLU A 258 -0.49 -30.90 12.70
C GLU A 258 -0.23 -29.38 12.42
N LEU A 259 -0.16 -28.88 11.17
CA LEU A 259 0.25 -27.48 10.89
C LEU A 259 -0.88 -26.45 10.60
N GLY A 260 -2.15 -26.83 10.75
CA GLY A 260 -3.27 -25.90 10.60
C GLY A 260 -3.47 -25.39 9.16
N GLU A 261 -4.55 -24.66 8.92
CA GLU A 261 -4.93 -24.20 7.58
C GLU A 261 -4.97 -22.66 7.55
N GLY A 262 -4.16 -22.05 6.66
CA GLY A 262 -4.26 -20.63 6.28
C GLY A 262 -3.22 -19.69 6.90
N VAL A 263 -2.95 -19.82 8.20
CA VAL A 263 -1.95 -18.99 8.90
C VAL A 263 -1.06 -19.85 9.79
N VAL A 264 0.25 -19.69 9.63
CA VAL A 264 1.28 -20.33 10.47
C VAL A 264 2.20 -19.27 11.06
N ARG A 265 2.81 -19.56 12.20
CA ARG A 265 3.81 -18.69 12.82
C ARG A 265 5.13 -19.42 13.01
N TRP A 266 6.24 -18.71 12.82
CA TRP A 266 7.57 -19.17 13.17
C TRP A 266 7.91 -18.71 14.58
N ASN A 267 8.11 -19.65 15.49
CA ASN A 267 8.40 -19.37 16.90
C ASN A 267 9.90 -19.23 17.22
N GLY A 268 10.76 -19.18 16.18
CA GLY A 268 12.22 -19.22 16.33
C GLY A 268 12.85 -20.60 16.15
N SER A 269 12.06 -21.68 16.15
CA SER A 269 12.56 -23.06 16.02
C SER A 269 11.72 -23.97 15.12
N ALA A 270 10.41 -23.74 15.05
CA ALA A 270 9.49 -24.48 14.21
C ALA A 270 8.36 -23.57 13.72
N TRP A 271 7.79 -23.95 12.58
CA TRP A 271 6.50 -23.42 12.15
C TRP A 271 5.39 -24.11 12.96
N GLU A 272 4.45 -23.32 13.45
CA GLU A 272 3.30 -23.77 14.24
C GLU A 272 1.99 -23.24 13.63
N PRO A 273 0.88 -23.99 13.74
CA PRO A 273 -0.43 -23.47 13.41
C PRO A 273 -0.81 -22.28 14.30
N VAL A 274 -1.46 -21.27 13.71
CA VAL A 274 -2.07 -20.18 14.47
C VAL A 274 -3.56 -20.43 14.57
N GLY A 275 -4.00 -20.90 15.74
CA GLY A 275 -5.40 -21.21 15.99
C GLY A 275 -5.91 -22.47 15.28
N GLY A 276 -7.22 -22.54 15.10
CA GLY A 276 -7.89 -23.60 14.33
C GLY A 276 -8.02 -23.24 12.83
N PRO A 277 -8.53 -24.17 12.01
CA PRO A 277 -8.68 -23.93 10.58
C PRO A 277 -9.67 -22.79 10.31
N LEU A 278 -9.28 -21.85 9.43
CA LEU A 278 -10.11 -20.72 9.00
C LEU A 278 -11.28 -21.14 8.10
N ASP A 279 -11.22 -22.33 7.51
CA ASP A 279 -12.18 -22.89 6.54
C ASP A 279 -12.31 -24.41 6.75
N ASP A 280 -13.35 -25.06 6.21
CA ASP A 280 -13.43 -26.53 6.16
C ASP A 280 -12.66 -27.14 4.94
N ARG A 281 -12.18 -26.28 4.04
CA ARG A 281 -11.39 -26.57 2.83
C ARG A 281 -9.94 -26.09 2.94
N VAL A 282 -9.48 -25.28 1.99
CA VAL A 282 -8.14 -24.68 1.99
C VAL A 282 -8.37 -23.17 1.91
N PRO A 283 -8.22 -22.45 3.03
CA PRO A 283 -8.35 -21.00 3.04
C PRO A 283 -7.22 -20.39 2.21
N LEU A 284 -7.54 -19.30 1.52
CA LEU A 284 -6.55 -18.40 0.96
C LEU A 284 -6.48 -17.18 1.87
N VAL A 285 -5.32 -16.92 2.47
CA VAL A 285 -5.06 -15.67 3.21
C VAL A 285 -4.18 -14.78 2.34
N SER A 286 -4.73 -13.68 1.84
CA SER A 286 -3.98 -12.75 0.98
C SER A 286 -3.39 -11.58 1.75
N SER A 287 -3.88 -11.30 2.96
CA SER A 287 -3.43 -10.18 3.77
C SER A 287 -3.46 -10.50 5.25
N LEU A 288 -2.34 -10.26 5.92
CA LEU A 288 -2.22 -10.18 7.37
C LEU A 288 -1.98 -8.73 7.76
N CYS A 289 -2.79 -8.20 8.67
CA CYS A 289 -2.65 -6.83 9.17
C CYS A 289 -2.51 -6.86 10.69
N SER A 290 -1.35 -6.45 11.21
CA SER A 290 -1.13 -6.24 12.65
C SER A 290 -1.39 -4.78 12.96
N THR A 291 -2.44 -4.50 13.73
CA THR A 291 -2.87 -3.12 14.03
C THR A 291 -3.64 -3.01 15.35
N ASP A 292 -3.49 -1.85 16.01
CA ASP A 292 -4.30 -1.45 17.16
C ASP A 292 -5.40 -0.47 16.69
N LEU A 293 -6.65 -0.85 16.95
CA LEU A 293 -7.85 -0.06 16.63
C LEU A 293 -8.45 0.61 17.88
N GLY A 294 -7.69 0.70 18.97
CA GLY A 294 -8.09 1.28 20.25
C GLY A 294 -8.39 0.26 21.34
N ASP A 295 -8.25 -1.04 21.06
CA ASP A 295 -8.49 -2.14 21.99
C ASP A 295 -7.30 -3.11 22.11
N GLY A 296 -6.11 -2.63 21.73
CA GLY A 296 -4.84 -3.34 21.78
C GLY A 296 -4.43 -3.87 20.41
N LEU A 297 -3.14 -4.21 20.29
CA LEU A 297 -2.59 -4.78 19.07
C LEU A 297 -3.26 -6.13 18.76
N ARG A 298 -3.80 -6.27 17.55
CA ARG A 298 -4.39 -7.53 17.07
C ARG A 298 -3.91 -7.86 15.67
N LEU A 299 -3.99 -9.14 15.33
CA LEU A 299 -3.71 -9.64 14.00
C LEU A 299 -5.02 -9.96 13.27
N TYR A 300 -5.21 -9.35 12.11
CA TYR A 300 -6.36 -9.56 11.25
C TYR A 300 -5.92 -10.34 10.01
N ALA A 301 -6.74 -11.32 9.62
CA ALA A 301 -6.55 -12.10 8.41
C ALA A 301 -7.67 -11.78 7.42
N GLY A 302 -7.29 -11.47 6.18
CA GLY A 302 -8.20 -11.24 5.06
C GLY A 302 -7.85 -12.20 3.91
N GLY A 303 -8.87 -12.76 3.28
CA GLY A 303 -8.67 -13.53 2.06
C GLY A 303 -9.95 -14.18 1.55
N LYS A 304 -9.86 -15.41 1.05
CA LYS A 304 -10.99 -16.23 0.62
C LYS A 304 -11.11 -17.45 1.54
N PHE A 305 -12.04 -17.39 2.47
CA PHE A 305 -12.35 -18.47 3.39
C PHE A 305 -13.76 -18.35 3.99
N GLU A 306 -14.38 -19.50 4.25
CA GLU A 306 -15.66 -19.62 4.95
C GLU A 306 -15.49 -20.64 6.09
N GLY A 307 -15.62 -20.20 7.35
CA GLY A 307 -15.41 -21.06 8.51
C GLY A 307 -16.36 -22.26 8.57
N VAL A 308 -16.02 -23.27 9.38
CA VAL A 308 -16.74 -24.57 9.46
C VAL A 308 -18.26 -24.43 9.69
N ASP A 309 -18.69 -23.43 10.48
CA ASP A 309 -20.10 -23.11 10.74
C ASP A 309 -20.59 -21.86 9.99
N ARG A 310 -19.85 -21.39 8.99
CA ARG A 310 -20.07 -20.09 8.32
C ARG A 310 -20.03 -18.92 9.30
N ALA A 311 -19.20 -19.04 10.33
CA ALA A 311 -18.97 -17.97 11.28
C ALA A 311 -17.93 -16.98 10.72
N LEU A 312 -16.83 -17.48 10.16
CA LEU A 312 -15.77 -16.67 9.56
C LEU A 312 -16.06 -16.46 8.08
N HIS A 313 -16.11 -15.20 7.63
CA HIS A 313 -16.51 -14.85 6.27
C HIS A 313 -15.47 -13.90 5.66
N ASN A 314 -14.44 -14.47 5.03
CA ASN A 314 -13.36 -13.78 4.32
C ASN A 314 -12.49 -12.80 5.15
N VAL A 315 -12.86 -12.55 6.41
CA VAL A 315 -12.11 -11.76 7.37
C VAL A 315 -12.25 -12.34 8.78
N ALA A 316 -11.15 -12.36 9.53
CA ALA A 316 -11.08 -12.86 10.90
C ALA A 316 -10.07 -12.06 11.73
N VAL A 317 -10.27 -12.02 13.05
CA VAL A 317 -9.34 -11.42 14.02
C VAL A 317 -8.79 -12.50 14.94
N TRP A 318 -7.49 -12.46 15.17
CA TRP A 318 -6.79 -13.29 16.13
C TRP A 318 -6.68 -12.53 17.47
N ASP A 319 -7.10 -13.18 18.55
CA ASP A 319 -7.06 -12.65 19.91
C ASP A 319 -5.94 -13.25 20.78
N GLY A 320 -5.01 -14.00 20.18
CA GLY A 320 -3.97 -14.75 20.88
C GLY A 320 -4.34 -16.21 21.19
N ALA A 321 -5.61 -16.61 21.00
CA ALA A 321 -6.06 -17.98 21.25
C ALA A 321 -6.95 -18.56 20.13
N THR A 322 -7.85 -17.76 19.57
CA THR A 322 -8.81 -18.19 18.54
C THR A 322 -9.03 -17.13 17.47
N TRP A 323 -9.31 -17.59 16.24
CA TRP A 323 -9.82 -16.75 15.19
C TRP A 323 -11.31 -16.48 15.44
N SER A 324 -11.67 -15.21 15.57
CA SER A 324 -13.04 -14.74 15.76
C SER A 324 -13.54 -13.98 14.52
N PRO A 325 -14.85 -14.05 14.22
CA PRO A 325 -15.42 -13.28 13.12
C PRO A 325 -15.50 -11.78 13.45
N LEU A 326 -15.41 -10.94 12.40
CA LEU A 326 -15.74 -9.52 12.51
C LEU A 326 -17.12 -9.27 11.93
N GLY A 327 -18.12 -9.16 12.81
CA GLY A 327 -19.53 -9.00 12.43
C GLY A 327 -19.99 -10.16 11.53
N ASP A 328 -20.73 -9.83 10.48
CA ASP A 328 -21.17 -10.80 9.46
C ASP A 328 -20.08 -11.17 8.44
N GLY A 329 -18.88 -10.60 8.59
CA GLY A 329 -17.76 -10.69 7.65
C GLY A 329 -18.03 -10.01 6.30
N LEU A 330 -17.32 -10.45 5.26
CA LEU A 330 -17.31 -9.83 3.94
C LEU A 330 -17.83 -10.78 2.86
N PRO A 331 -18.58 -10.27 1.86
CA PRO A 331 -19.33 -11.10 0.92
C PRO A 331 -18.46 -11.85 -0.09
N HIS A 332 -17.21 -11.42 -0.29
CA HIS A 332 -16.29 -12.05 -1.22
C HIS A 332 -14.85 -11.99 -0.72
N GLN A 333 -13.93 -12.52 -1.53
CA GLN A 333 -12.50 -12.56 -1.24
C GLN A 333 -11.96 -11.16 -0.91
N VAL A 334 -11.36 -11.02 0.26
CA VAL A 334 -10.55 -9.86 0.62
C VAL A 334 -9.23 -9.94 -0.12
N HIS A 335 -8.73 -8.82 -0.64
CA HIS A 335 -7.39 -8.72 -1.22
C HIS A 335 -6.41 -8.10 -0.24
N THR A 336 -6.73 -6.92 0.29
CA THR A 336 -5.91 -6.23 1.29
C THR A 336 -6.72 -5.84 2.52
N LEU A 337 -6.07 -5.89 3.68
CA LEU A 337 -6.51 -5.27 4.92
C LEU A 337 -5.53 -4.14 5.27
N ALA A 338 -6.07 -3.00 5.69
CA ALA A 338 -5.28 -1.86 6.12
C ALA A 338 -5.90 -1.19 7.33
N ARG A 339 -5.05 -0.70 8.24
CA ARG A 339 -5.47 0.27 9.24
C ARG A 339 -5.81 1.57 8.54
N ILE A 340 -6.92 2.17 8.94
CA ILE A 340 -7.46 3.39 8.39
C ILE A 340 -7.78 4.35 9.55
N GLU A 341 -6.94 5.34 9.79
CA GLU A 341 -7.30 6.55 10.54
C GLU A 341 -8.49 7.26 9.93
N THR A 342 -9.50 7.54 10.76
CA THR A 342 -10.64 8.38 10.42
C THR A 342 -10.79 9.48 11.48
N PRO A 343 -11.55 10.56 11.24
CA PRO A 343 -11.81 11.57 12.25
C PRO A 343 -12.42 11.01 13.55
N GLU A 344 -13.13 9.88 13.46
CA GLU A 344 -13.69 9.20 14.63
C GLU A 344 -12.72 8.22 15.32
N GLY A 345 -11.51 8.04 14.79
CA GLY A 345 -10.48 7.12 15.27
C GLY A 345 -10.07 6.06 14.22
N PRO A 346 -9.12 5.17 14.56
CA PRO A 346 -8.67 4.12 13.66
C PRO A 346 -9.74 3.06 13.40
N ARG A 347 -9.82 2.62 12.16
CA ARG A 347 -10.72 1.60 11.63
C ARG A 347 -9.94 0.57 10.82
N LEU A 348 -10.57 -0.56 10.52
CA LEU A 348 -10.03 -1.54 9.58
C LEU A 348 -10.70 -1.38 8.22
N GLY A 349 -9.91 -1.21 7.17
CA GLY A 349 -10.36 -1.23 5.78
C GLY A 349 -10.08 -2.57 5.11
N ALA A 350 -10.96 -2.97 4.20
CA ALA A 350 -10.80 -4.17 3.39
C ALA A 350 -11.18 -3.94 1.93
N THR A 351 -10.33 -4.30 0.97
CA THR A 351 -10.75 -4.39 -0.44
C THR A 351 -11.26 -5.78 -0.74
N VAL A 352 -12.36 -5.86 -1.48
CA VAL A 352 -13.08 -7.13 -1.73
C VAL A 352 -13.39 -7.30 -3.21
N ALA A 353 -13.04 -8.44 -3.79
CA ALA A 353 -13.31 -8.78 -5.19
C ALA A 353 -14.76 -9.21 -5.42
N ILE A 354 -15.55 -8.53 -6.27
CA ILE A 354 -16.90 -9.00 -6.59
C ILE A 354 -16.88 -10.13 -7.64
N GLY A 355 -17.69 -11.16 -7.42
CA GLY A 355 -17.81 -12.33 -8.30
C GLY A 355 -18.33 -12.01 -9.71
N VAL A 356 -17.69 -12.62 -10.71
CA VAL A 356 -17.99 -12.49 -12.14
C VAL A 356 -19.26 -13.22 -12.54
N GLU A 357 -20.45 -12.61 -12.40
CA GLU A 357 -21.58 -12.92 -13.31
C GLU A 357 -22.43 -11.71 -13.75
N ASP A 358 -22.43 -10.54 -13.10
CA ASP A 358 -23.12 -9.36 -13.65
C ASP A 358 -22.73 -8.05 -12.90
N LEU A 359 -21.44 -7.65 -12.98
CA LEU A 359 -20.88 -6.27 -12.96
C LEU A 359 -19.45 -6.25 -12.37
N PRO A 360 -18.54 -5.34 -12.81
CA PRO A 360 -17.15 -5.29 -12.33
C PRO A 360 -16.98 -4.18 -11.29
N ALA A 361 -16.56 -4.51 -10.07
CA ALA A 361 -16.04 -3.56 -9.09
C ALA A 361 -15.37 -4.30 -7.92
N GLU A 362 -14.13 -3.98 -7.55
CA GLU A 362 -13.70 -4.24 -6.17
C GLU A 362 -14.44 -3.25 -5.25
N THR A 363 -14.91 -3.67 -4.07
CA THR A 363 -15.54 -2.77 -3.10
C THR A 363 -14.64 -2.62 -1.90
N LEU A 364 -14.41 -1.39 -1.46
CA LEU A 364 -13.80 -1.13 -0.15
C LEU A 364 -14.89 -1.25 0.92
N TYR A 365 -14.58 -1.91 2.02
CA TYR A 365 -15.41 -1.95 3.21
C TYR A 365 -14.67 -1.34 4.39
N LEU A 366 -15.40 -0.63 5.25
CA LEU A 366 -14.87 -0.10 6.51
C LEU A 366 -15.56 -0.81 7.68
N TRP A 367 -14.74 -1.28 8.62
CA TRP A 367 -15.15 -1.82 9.90
C TRP A 367 -15.22 -0.70 10.93
N ASP A 368 -16.39 -0.51 11.56
CA ASP A 368 -16.61 0.52 12.59
C ASP A 368 -16.53 0.00 14.04
N GLY A 369 -16.09 -1.24 14.23
CA GLY A 369 -16.11 -1.92 15.52
C GLY A 369 -17.33 -2.81 15.75
N ALA A 370 -18.37 -2.69 14.92
CA ALA A 370 -19.60 -3.48 15.03
C ALA A 370 -20.07 -4.08 13.70
N ALA A 371 -19.94 -3.37 12.59
CA ALA A 371 -20.39 -3.81 11.28
C ALA A 371 -19.45 -3.38 10.16
N TRP A 372 -19.43 -4.19 9.10
CA TRP A 372 -18.84 -3.80 7.82
C TRP A 372 -19.83 -2.97 7.03
N SER A 373 -19.41 -1.79 6.61
CA SER A 373 -20.18 -0.94 5.71
C SER A 373 -19.47 -0.88 4.35
N PRO A 374 -20.19 -1.16 3.23
CA PRO A 374 -19.62 -0.96 1.91
C PRO A 374 -19.34 0.52 1.73
N PHE A 375 -18.13 0.81 1.28
CA PHE A 375 -17.58 2.13 1.13
C PHE A 375 -17.13 2.33 -0.32
N GLY A 376 -18.08 2.78 -1.15
CA GLY A 376 -17.87 3.09 -2.57
C GLY A 376 -17.82 1.85 -3.49
N ALA A 377 -18.64 1.88 -4.54
CA ALA A 377 -18.51 0.96 -5.67
C ALA A 377 -17.68 1.62 -6.78
N VAL A 378 -16.76 0.88 -7.39
CA VAL A 378 -15.98 1.34 -8.57
C VAL A 378 -16.59 0.88 -9.88
N SER A 379 -16.22 1.52 -11.00
CA SER A 379 -16.71 1.13 -12.34
C SER A 379 -15.78 0.14 -13.06
N ASP A 380 -16.41 -0.86 -13.64
CA ASP A 380 -16.14 -1.67 -14.83
C ASP A 380 -14.76 -2.31 -15.14
N ASP A 381 -13.61 -1.92 -14.56
CA ASP A 381 -12.32 -2.59 -14.88
C ASP A 381 -11.16 -2.23 -13.92
N SER A 382 -11.26 -2.51 -12.61
CA SER A 382 -10.39 -1.87 -11.60
C SER A 382 -9.88 -2.80 -10.50
N ALA A 383 -8.55 -2.88 -10.37
CA ALA A 383 -7.91 -3.19 -9.08
C ALA A 383 -7.87 -1.91 -8.23
N ILE A 384 -8.31 -1.98 -6.98
CA ILE A 384 -8.18 -0.92 -5.99
C ILE A 384 -6.99 -1.25 -5.10
N TRP A 385 -6.01 -0.36 -5.11
CA TRP A 385 -4.94 -0.34 -4.14
C TRP A 385 -5.33 0.68 -3.06
N VAL A 386 -5.64 0.22 -1.86
CA VAL A 386 -5.89 1.11 -0.74
C VAL A 386 -4.54 1.44 -0.11
N ALA A 387 -4.23 2.72 -0.08
CA ALA A 387 -3.11 3.23 0.68
C ALA A 387 -3.62 4.44 1.45
N GLN A 388 -3.56 4.33 2.77
CA GLN A 388 -3.86 5.44 3.63
C GLN A 388 -2.63 6.36 3.69
N ALA A 389 -2.88 7.66 3.51
CA ALA A 389 -1.95 8.68 3.92
C ALA A 389 -2.53 9.49 5.07
N HIS A 390 -1.72 9.66 6.11
CA HIS A 390 -2.06 10.44 7.28
C HIS A 390 -1.77 11.91 6.95
N HIS A 391 -2.78 12.65 6.50
CA HIS A 391 -2.72 14.12 6.57
C HIS A 391 -3.56 14.59 7.76
N GLU A 392 -3.25 15.77 8.29
CA GLU A 392 -3.88 16.43 9.45
C GLU A 392 -5.42 16.52 9.40
N ASP A 393 -6.04 16.17 8.28
CA ASP A 393 -7.48 16.20 8.01
C ASP A 393 -8.20 14.85 8.18
N GLY A 394 -7.49 13.75 8.47
CA GLY A 394 -8.08 12.43 8.64
C GLY A 394 -8.68 11.82 7.37
N ALA A 395 -8.29 12.31 6.18
CA ALA A 395 -8.85 11.84 4.92
C ALA A 395 -8.30 10.48 4.46
N ILE A 396 -9.18 9.59 4.00
CA ILE A 396 -8.82 8.32 3.35
C ILE A 396 -8.63 8.56 1.86
N TYR A 397 -7.51 8.11 1.31
CA TYR A 397 -7.29 8.11 -0.13
C TYR A 397 -7.34 6.68 -0.69
N LEU A 398 -8.05 6.53 -1.80
CA LEU A 398 -8.15 5.29 -2.55
C LEU A 398 -7.42 5.47 -3.85
N SER A 399 -6.62 4.48 -4.23
CA SER A 399 -5.98 4.45 -5.54
C SER A 399 -6.35 3.20 -6.32
N GLY A 400 -6.22 3.25 -7.63
CA GLY A 400 -6.46 2.08 -8.46
C GLY A 400 -6.69 2.42 -9.91
N ASN A 401 -7.20 1.43 -10.64
CA ASN A 401 -7.60 1.58 -12.04
C ASN A 401 -9.11 1.84 -12.19
N PHE A 402 -9.68 2.79 -11.45
CA PHE A 402 -11.12 3.12 -11.48
C PHE A 402 -11.42 4.50 -12.07
N ARG A 403 -12.69 4.74 -12.45
CA ARG A 403 -13.17 6.04 -12.97
C ARG A 403 -14.21 6.73 -12.11
N GLN A 404 -14.76 6.03 -11.13
CA GLN A 404 -15.69 6.58 -10.17
C GLN A 404 -15.60 5.76 -8.88
N VAL A 405 -15.90 6.40 -7.75
CA VAL A 405 -16.12 5.76 -6.46
C VAL A 405 -17.41 6.32 -5.88
N ALA A 406 -18.30 5.45 -5.39
CA ALA A 406 -19.57 5.87 -4.78
C ALA A 406 -20.44 6.78 -5.69
N GLY A 407 -20.37 6.59 -7.01
CA GLY A 407 -21.08 7.41 -7.99
C GLY A 407 -20.48 8.79 -8.25
N VAL A 408 -19.35 9.13 -7.62
CA VAL A 408 -18.57 10.34 -7.86
C VAL A 408 -17.48 10.02 -8.89
N PRO A 409 -17.40 10.75 -10.03
CA PRO A 409 -16.30 10.61 -10.96
C PRO A 409 -14.95 10.81 -10.26
N SER A 410 -14.04 9.85 -10.40
CA SER A 410 -12.76 9.76 -9.68
C SER A 410 -11.80 8.95 -10.55
N GLU A 411 -10.89 9.61 -11.25
CA GLU A 411 -9.98 8.97 -12.23
C GLU A 411 -8.75 8.39 -11.52
N GLY A 412 -8.91 7.20 -10.94
CA GLY A 412 -7.84 6.41 -10.33
C GLY A 412 -7.45 6.85 -8.91
N ILE A 413 -7.94 7.99 -8.44
CA ILE A 413 -7.87 8.42 -7.04
C ILE A 413 -9.21 8.93 -6.54
N ALA A 414 -9.60 8.54 -5.32
CA ALA A 414 -10.71 9.14 -4.59
C ALA A 414 -10.26 9.52 -3.18
N ARG A 415 -10.79 10.62 -2.65
CA ARG A 415 -10.58 11.09 -1.28
C ARG A 415 -11.89 10.96 -0.51
N TYR A 416 -11.82 10.53 0.74
CA TYR A 416 -12.94 10.38 1.65
C TYR A 416 -12.58 10.90 3.05
N GLY A 417 -13.55 11.10 3.92
CA GLY A 417 -13.30 11.49 5.31
C GLY A 417 -13.19 12.98 5.54
N CYS A 418 -13.42 13.81 4.51
CA CYS A 418 -13.76 15.20 4.77
C CYS A 418 -15.07 15.21 5.57
N ALA A 419 -15.01 15.58 6.85
CA ALA A 419 -16.04 16.47 7.36
C ALA A 419 -16.17 17.56 6.30
N THR A 420 -17.37 17.79 5.77
CA THR A 420 -17.62 18.87 4.80
C THR A 420 -16.78 20.04 5.24
N ALA A 421 -15.74 20.39 4.45
CA ALA A 421 -14.74 21.35 4.90
C ALA A 421 -15.52 22.55 5.39
N CYS A 422 -15.50 22.76 6.70
CA CYS A 422 -16.27 23.81 7.27
C CYS A 422 -15.53 25.04 6.82
N GLY A 423 -16.02 25.74 5.80
CA GLY A 423 -15.26 26.82 5.18
C GLY A 423 -14.95 27.97 6.15
N ALA A 424 -15.49 27.90 7.37
CA ALA A 424 -15.20 28.78 8.49
C ALA A 424 -14.16 28.24 9.48
N ASP A 425 -13.81 26.95 9.45
CA ASP A 425 -12.72 26.34 10.23
C ASP A 425 -11.41 26.47 9.43
N LEU A 426 -10.67 27.53 9.72
CA LEU A 426 -9.46 27.90 9.01
C LEU A 426 -8.19 27.44 9.73
N ASN A 427 -8.30 27.05 11.00
CA ASN A 427 -7.18 26.52 11.76
C ASN A 427 -7.13 24.98 11.73
N GLY A 428 -8.17 24.32 11.19
CA GLY A 428 -8.25 22.87 11.01
C GLY A 428 -8.49 22.11 12.31
N ASP A 429 -8.97 22.76 13.37
CA ASP A 429 -9.17 22.13 14.69
C ASP A 429 -10.53 21.43 14.84
N GLY A 430 -11.38 21.49 13.80
CA GLY A 430 -12.69 20.86 13.74
C GLY A 430 -13.80 21.66 14.42
N VAL A 431 -13.52 22.88 14.91
CA VAL A 431 -14.48 23.73 15.62
C VAL A 431 -14.41 25.17 15.10
N VAL A 432 -15.55 25.71 14.66
CA VAL A 432 -15.64 27.13 14.30
C VAL A 432 -15.67 27.98 15.58
N ASP A 433 -14.52 28.57 15.92
CA ASP A 433 -14.36 29.44 17.06
C ASP A 433 -13.46 30.64 16.76
N THR A 434 -13.32 31.56 17.73
CA THR A 434 -12.62 32.84 17.49
C THR A 434 -11.20 32.71 16.96
N ARG A 435 -10.58 31.52 17.06
CA ARG A 435 -9.27 31.20 16.48
C ARG A 435 -9.31 31.16 14.96
N ASP A 436 -10.42 30.78 14.33
CA ASP A 436 -10.55 30.82 12.86
C ASP A 436 -10.65 32.24 12.34
N VAL A 437 -11.30 33.13 13.09
CA VAL A 437 -11.30 34.57 12.78
C VAL A 437 -9.88 35.12 12.81
N LEU A 438 -9.08 34.69 13.78
CA LEU A 438 -7.67 35.11 13.88
C LEU A 438 -6.84 34.54 12.74
N ALA A 439 -7.06 33.28 12.35
CA ALA A 439 -6.43 32.66 11.20
C ALA A 439 -6.76 33.41 9.90
N PHE A 440 -8.05 33.69 9.65
CA PHE A 440 -8.52 34.50 8.51
C PHE A 440 -7.84 35.86 8.46
N LEU A 441 -7.86 36.61 9.57
CA LEU A 441 -7.29 37.96 9.62
C LEU A 441 -5.77 37.96 9.40
N SER A 442 -5.08 36.90 9.81
CA SER A 442 -3.65 36.73 9.55
C SER A 442 -3.36 36.53 8.06
N LEU A 443 -4.08 35.63 7.40
CA LEU A 443 -3.96 35.36 5.96
C LEU A 443 -4.34 36.59 5.13
N TRP A 444 -5.45 37.23 5.51
CA TRP A 444 -5.93 38.48 4.92
C TRP A 444 -4.89 39.60 4.98
N ALA A 445 -4.27 39.81 6.14
CA ALA A 445 -3.26 40.84 6.33
C ALA A 445 -1.97 40.56 5.52
N ALA A 446 -1.69 39.29 5.25
CA ALA A 446 -0.59 38.85 4.40
C ALA A 446 -0.92 38.96 2.90
N GLY A 447 -2.19 39.13 2.52
CA GLY A 447 -2.65 39.04 1.13
C GLY A 447 -2.48 37.64 0.56
N ASP A 448 -2.57 36.62 1.41
CA ASP A 448 -2.41 35.22 1.05
C ASP A 448 -3.62 34.73 0.25
N GLU A 449 -3.39 33.92 -0.79
CA GLU A 449 -4.46 33.35 -1.63
C GLU A 449 -5.43 32.47 -0.82
N ALA A 450 -5.01 31.94 0.34
CA ALA A 450 -5.90 31.23 1.26
C ALA A 450 -6.97 32.13 1.91
N ALA A 451 -6.84 33.45 1.83
CA ALA A 451 -7.88 34.40 2.25
C ALA A 451 -8.88 34.75 1.13
N ASP A 452 -8.72 34.24 -0.10
CA ASP A 452 -9.69 34.36 -1.19
C ASP A 452 -10.79 33.30 -1.04
N ILE A 453 -11.71 33.57 -0.11
CA ILE A 453 -12.79 32.66 0.27
C ILE A 453 -13.86 32.55 -0.83
N ASN A 454 -13.96 33.54 -1.70
CA ASN A 454 -14.96 33.56 -2.77
C ASN A 454 -14.44 33.08 -4.13
N GLU A 455 -13.14 32.77 -4.21
CA GLU A 455 -12.41 32.23 -5.37
C GLU A 455 -12.47 33.12 -6.61
N ASP A 456 -12.50 34.45 -6.44
CA ASP A 456 -12.48 35.40 -7.58
C ASP A 456 -11.06 35.84 -7.99
N GLY A 457 -10.03 35.31 -7.32
CA GLY A 457 -8.62 35.57 -7.55
C GLY A 457 -8.14 36.89 -6.93
N ILE A 458 -8.95 37.53 -6.08
CA ILE A 458 -8.62 38.81 -5.45
C ILE A 458 -9.03 38.79 -3.96
N VAL A 459 -8.04 38.87 -3.07
CA VAL A 459 -8.30 39.03 -1.63
C VAL A 459 -8.84 40.45 -1.37
N ASP A 460 -10.16 40.59 -1.26
CA ASP A 460 -10.87 41.84 -1.05
C ASP A 460 -12.07 41.70 -0.10
N THR A 461 -12.72 42.82 0.25
CA THR A 461 -13.72 42.84 1.34
C THR A 461 -14.89 41.86 1.15
N ARG A 462 -15.05 41.31 -0.05
CA ARG A 462 -15.99 40.23 -0.37
C ARG A 462 -15.59 38.91 0.27
N ASP A 463 -14.32 38.61 0.47
CA ASP A 463 -13.89 37.40 1.18
C ASP A 463 -14.19 37.47 2.66
N VAL A 464 -14.10 38.67 3.26
CA VAL A 464 -14.55 38.89 4.65
C VAL A 464 -16.03 38.56 4.78
N LEU A 465 -16.85 38.98 3.82
CA LEU A 465 -18.27 38.67 3.81
C LEU A 465 -18.54 37.19 3.55
N ALA A 466 -17.77 36.56 2.67
CA ALA A 466 -17.87 35.13 2.39
C ALA A 466 -17.51 34.29 3.63
N PHE A 467 -16.41 34.63 4.31
CA PHE A 467 -16.00 34.01 5.57
C PHE A 467 -17.06 34.18 6.66
N LEU A 468 -17.60 35.39 6.86
CA LEU A 468 -18.65 35.64 7.85
C LEU A 468 -19.96 34.90 7.54
N ASN A 469 -20.26 34.65 6.26
CA ASN A 469 -21.41 33.85 5.87
C ASN A 469 -21.20 32.37 6.22
N LEU A 470 -20.01 31.83 5.97
CA LEU A 470 -19.62 30.48 6.37
C LEU A 470 -19.64 30.32 7.89
N TRP A 471 -19.08 31.30 8.61
CA TRP A 471 -19.06 31.34 10.06
C TRP A 471 -20.46 31.28 10.67
N ASN A 472 -21.39 32.08 10.14
CA ASN A 472 -22.77 32.10 10.63
C ASN A 472 -23.57 30.86 10.22
N ALA A 473 -23.18 30.20 9.14
CA ALA A 473 -23.76 28.92 8.75
C ALA A 473 -23.30 27.78 9.67
N GLY A 474 -22.10 27.92 10.26
CA GLY A 474 -21.47 26.88 11.07
C GLY A 474 -20.99 25.70 10.24
N CYS A 475 -20.64 24.62 10.95
CA CYS A 475 -20.50 23.27 10.42
C CYS A 475 -21.77 22.49 10.80
#